data_AF-A0A5C7X4N3-F1
#
_entry.id   AF-A0A5C7X4N3-F1
#
_cell.length_a   1.000
_cell.length_b   1.000
_cell.length_c   1.000
_cell.angle_alpha   90.00
_cell.angle_beta   90.00
_cell.angle_gamma   90.00
#
_symmetry.space_group_name_H-M   'P 1'
#
loop_
_entity.id
_entity.type
_entity.pdbx_description
1 polymer ?
#
loop_
_entity_poly.entity_id
_entity_poly.type
_entity_poly.pdbx_seq_one_letter_code
_entity_poly.pdbx_strand_id
1 'polypeptide(L)'
;MRYQHKHQTCTFLTLLFACYSLLASMQVVAEADPRSLKHPVIGYWESRVPESGCLETYWFKEDGSAVLTSGDEQLEEHYDVTPQPDAQGFFKLNHRVTLSNKAADCTQQRAEIGSEQTSFLLFKPDGSSFIVCDNDDPSLESCFGPVELKNNASRGLP
;
A
#
# COMPACT_ATOMS: atom_id res chain seq x y z
N MET A 1 -60.36 8.02 -63.81
CA MET A 1 -58.98 8.31 -63.38
C MET A 1 -58.10 7.14 -63.79
N ARG A 2 -57.01 7.40 -64.51
CA ARG A 2 -56.09 6.40 -65.06
C ARG A 2 -55.23 5.81 -63.94
N TYR A 3 -55.11 4.49 -63.88
CA TYR A 3 -54.08 3.82 -63.10
C TYR A 3 -53.36 2.83 -64.01
N GLN A 4 -52.10 3.11 -64.32
CA GLN A 4 -51.19 2.18 -64.99
C GLN A 4 -49.77 2.38 -64.49
N HIS A 5 -49.10 1.23 -64.30
CA HIS A 5 -47.65 0.99 -64.21
C HIS A 5 -46.94 1.53 -62.94
N LYS A 6 -45.97 0.84 -62.31
CA LYS A 6 -45.07 -0.25 -62.73
C LYS A 6 -44.20 -0.69 -61.53
N HIS A 7 -43.56 -1.85 -61.65
CA HIS A 7 -42.30 -2.29 -61.01
C HIS A 7 -42.35 -2.68 -59.53
N GLN A 8 -42.16 -3.95 -59.12
CA GLN A 8 -41.13 -4.94 -59.48
C GLN A 8 -39.71 -4.49 -59.09
N THR A 9 -39.47 -4.31 -57.78
CA THR A 9 -38.13 -4.35 -57.14
C THR A 9 -38.31 -4.29 -55.63
N CYS A 10 -38.46 -5.43 -54.95
CA CYS A 10 -38.20 -5.51 -53.50
C CYS A 10 -37.98 -6.95 -53.04
N THR A 11 -37.14 -7.68 -53.75
CA THR A 11 -36.61 -8.97 -53.31
C THR A 11 -35.12 -8.86 -53.45
N PHE A 12 -34.41 -8.39 -52.41
CA PHE A 12 -32.97 -8.57 -52.14
C PHE A 12 -32.54 -7.61 -51.01
N LEU A 13 -33.09 -7.76 -49.80
CA LEU A 13 -32.57 -7.03 -48.64
C LEU A 13 -32.92 -7.69 -47.30
N THR A 14 -32.79 -9.02 -47.23
CA THR A 14 -33.19 -9.80 -46.04
C THR A 14 -32.14 -10.81 -45.55
N LEU A 15 -30.85 -10.65 -45.86
CA LEU A 15 -29.81 -11.62 -45.43
C LEU A 15 -28.46 -10.95 -45.13
N LEU A 16 -28.39 -9.99 -44.19
CA LEU A 16 -27.10 -9.46 -43.69
C LEU A 16 -27.20 -8.99 -42.21
N PHE A 17 -27.91 -9.71 -41.34
CA PHE A 17 -28.01 -9.35 -39.92
C PHE A 17 -28.05 -10.57 -38.98
N ALA A 18 -27.17 -11.55 -39.20
CA ALA A 18 -27.07 -12.70 -38.29
C ALA A 18 -25.64 -13.24 -38.24
N CYS A 19 -24.69 -12.48 -37.67
CA CYS A 19 -23.38 -13.00 -37.24
C CYS A 19 -22.58 -11.96 -36.43
N TYR A 20 -23.14 -11.36 -35.38
CA TYR A 20 -22.37 -10.56 -34.42
C TYR A 20 -23.00 -10.63 -33.04
N SER A 21 -22.92 -11.78 -32.39
CA SER A 21 -23.20 -11.90 -30.96
C SER A 21 -22.62 -13.21 -30.47
N LEU A 22 -21.39 -13.17 -29.95
CA LEU A 22 -20.83 -14.02 -28.89
C LEU A 22 -19.32 -13.78 -28.82
N LEU A 23 -18.92 -12.55 -28.52
CA LEU A 23 -17.64 -12.30 -27.84
C LEU A 23 -18.00 -12.06 -26.38
N ALA A 24 -18.12 -13.15 -25.62
CA ALA A 24 -18.21 -13.07 -24.17
C ALA A 24 -16.83 -12.63 -23.66
N SER A 25 -16.72 -11.36 -23.30
CA SER A 25 -15.54 -10.78 -22.68
C SER A 25 -15.24 -11.53 -21.37
N MET A 26 -14.20 -12.35 -21.33
CA MET A 26 -13.59 -12.75 -20.05
C MET A 26 -13.01 -11.49 -19.43
N GLN A 27 -13.77 -10.84 -18.56
CA GLN A 27 -13.22 -9.82 -17.68
C GLN A 27 -12.43 -10.57 -16.61
N VAL A 28 -11.12 -10.71 -16.84
CA VAL A 28 -10.18 -11.02 -15.76
C VAL A 28 -10.27 -9.84 -14.78
N VAL A 29 -10.99 -10.03 -13.68
CA VAL A 29 -10.88 -9.13 -12.54
C VAL A 29 -9.52 -9.43 -11.94
N ALA A 30 -8.51 -8.64 -12.31
CA ALA A 30 -7.26 -8.62 -11.57
C ALA A 30 -7.60 -8.22 -10.14
N GLU A 31 -7.42 -9.14 -9.20
CA GLU A 31 -7.50 -8.84 -7.78
C GLU A 31 -6.45 -7.76 -7.51
N ALA A 32 -6.88 -6.60 -7.04
CA ALA A 32 -5.96 -5.50 -6.76
C ALA A 32 -4.95 -6.01 -5.73
N ASP A 33 -3.67 -6.03 -6.09
CA ASP A 33 -2.62 -6.30 -5.12
C ASP A 33 -2.80 -5.29 -3.98
N PRO A 34 -3.05 -5.71 -2.73
CA PRO A 34 -3.14 -4.79 -1.61
C PRO A 34 -1.87 -3.95 -1.45
N ARG A 35 -0.75 -4.36 -2.07
CA ARG A 35 0.50 -3.62 -2.22
C ARG A 35 0.59 -2.74 -3.47
N SER A 36 -0.54 -2.29 -4.02
CA SER A 36 -0.50 -1.30 -5.11
C SER A 36 0.47 -0.17 -4.74
N LEU A 37 1.24 0.32 -5.72
CA LEU A 37 2.23 1.43 -5.70
C LEU A 37 1.75 2.76 -5.05
N LYS A 38 0.59 2.77 -4.38
CA LYS A 38 -0.13 3.89 -3.79
C LYS A 38 -0.27 3.82 -2.27
N HIS A 39 0.14 2.73 -1.59
CA HIS A 39 -0.01 2.70 -0.14
C HIS A 39 0.84 3.81 0.50
N PRO A 40 0.29 4.66 1.38
CA PRO A 40 0.99 5.82 1.91
C PRO A 40 2.23 5.47 2.76
N VAL A 41 2.41 4.20 3.14
CA VAL A 41 3.60 3.72 3.88
C VAL A 41 4.85 3.54 3.00
N ILE A 42 4.68 3.36 1.69
CA ILE A 42 5.81 3.04 0.80
C ILE A 42 6.70 4.28 0.65
N GLY A 43 7.95 4.18 1.08
CA GLY A 43 8.85 5.32 1.16
C GLY A 43 10.02 5.11 2.11
N TYR A 44 10.90 6.11 2.13
CA TYR A 44 11.94 6.28 3.12
C TYR A 44 11.52 7.36 4.11
N TRP A 45 11.55 7.00 5.39
CA TRP A 45 11.03 7.78 6.49
C TRP A 45 12.05 7.91 7.60
N GLU A 46 11.94 8.99 8.37
CA GLU A 46 12.81 9.22 9.53
C GLU A 46 12.00 9.70 10.73
N SER A 47 12.44 9.29 11.92
CA SER A 47 11.92 9.78 13.20
C SER A 47 13.08 10.10 14.13
N ARG A 48 12.89 11.03 15.06
CA ARG A 48 13.81 11.24 16.18
C ARG A 48 13.10 10.93 17.47
N VAL A 49 13.65 9.98 18.23
CA VAL A 49 13.12 9.62 19.54
C VAL A 49 13.23 10.85 20.47
N PRO A 50 12.11 11.25 21.11
CA PRO A 50 12.14 12.32 22.11
C PRO A 50 13.18 12.04 23.21
N GLU A 51 13.70 13.09 23.84
CA GLU A 51 14.73 13.04 24.89
C GLU A 51 16.14 12.65 24.43
N SER A 52 16.31 11.58 23.65
CA SER A 52 17.63 11.12 23.19
C SER A 52 18.08 11.76 21.87
N GLY A 53 17.12 12.17 21.02
CA GLY A 53 17.40 12.63 19.67
C GLY A 53 17.92 11.52 18.73
N CYS A 54 17.89 10.28 19.19
CA CYS A 54 18.29 9.09 18.45
C CYS A 54 17.48 9.00 17.15
N LEU A 55 18.17 8.77 16.03
CA LEU A 55 17.56 8.72 14.71
C LEU A 55 17.08 7.30 14.43
N GLU A 56 15.83 7.20 13.99
CA GLU A 56 15.27 6.00 13.41
C GLU A 56 15.00 6.23 11.92
N THR A 57 15.26 5.22 11.10
CA THR A 57 14.99 5.27 9.67
C THR A 57 14.24 4.02 9.24
N TYR A 58 13.31 4.19 8.31
CA TYR A 58 12.44 3.14 7.82
C TYR A 58 12.37 3.22 6.31
N TRP A 59 12.74 2.15 5.62
CA TRP A 59 12.58 2.05 4.17
C TRP A 59 11.60 0.93 3.83
N PHE A 60 10.34 1.27 3.66
CA PHE A 60 9.29 0.35 3.23
C PHE A 60 9.27 0.26 1.70
N LYS A 61 9.53 -0.93 1.16
CA LYS A 61 9.60 -1.20 -0.28
C LYS A 61 8.33 -1.86 -0.79
N GLU A 62 8.06 -1.66 -2.07
CA GLU A 62 6.87 -2.15 -2.77
C GLU A 62 6.74 -3.68 -2.77
N ASP A 63 7.84 -4.41 -2.65
CA ASP A 63 7.84 -5.88 -2.61
C ASP A 63 7.39 -6.47 -1.26
N GLY A 64 7.14 -5.63 -0.26
CA GLY A 64 6.80 -6.05 1.10
C GLY A 64 8.02 -6.31 1.99
N SER A 65 9.22 -5.93 1.57
CA SER A 65 10.39 -5.88 2.44
C SER A 65 10.61 -4.48 3.01
N ALA A 66 11.16 -4.39 4.22
CA ALA A 66 11.63 -3.14 4.77
C ALA A 66 13.04 -3.24 5.37
N VAL A 67 13.75 -2.12 5.37
CA VAL A 67 15.05 -1.95 6.03
C VAL A 67 14.93 -0.86 7.08
N LEU A 68 15.28 -1.18 8.32
CA LEU A 68 15.12 -0.30 9.46
C LEU A 68 16.46 -0.07 10.15
N THR A 69 16.64 1.13 10.68
CA THR A 69 17.73 1.44 11.61
C THR A 69 17.20 2.16 12.84
N SER A 70 17.67 1.81 14.03
CA SER A 70 17.36 2.51 15.28
C SER A 70 18.61 2.51 16.16
N GLY A 71 19.27 3.66 16.35
CA GLY A 71 20.56 3.70 17.04
C GLY A 71 21.63 2.88 16.31
N ASP A 72 22.16 1.84 16.97
CA ASP A 72 23.13 0.90 16.36
C ASP A 72 22.44 -0.27 15.66
N GLU A 73 21.13 -0.45 15.87
CA GLU A 73 20.34 -1.53 15.28
C GLU A 73 20.18 -1.34 13.77
N GLN A 74 20.33 -2.45 13.04
CA GLN A 74 20.03 -2.57 11.61
C GLN A 74 19.26 -3.86 11.38
N LEU A 75 18.06 -3.74 10.82
CA LEU A 75 17.15 -4.84 10.58
C LEU A 75 16.67 -4.87 9.13
N GLU A 76 16.36 -6.07 8.66
CA GLU A 76 15.45 -6.26 7.52
C GLU A 76 14.24 -7.05 7.98
N GLU A 77 13.09 -6.73 7.42
CA GLU A 77 11.82 -7.38 7.75
C GLU A 77 10.97 -7.63 6.50
N HIS A 78 10.00 -8.54 6.64
CA HIS A 78 8.83 -8.59 5.79
C HIS A 78 7.66 -7.94 6.50
N TYR A 79 6.87 -7.18 5.75
CA TYR A 79 5.71 -6.48 6.28
C TYR A 79 4.48 -6.65 5.39
N ASP A 80 3.32 -6.62 6.04
CA ASP A 80 2.01 -6.57 5.42
C ASP A 80 1.20 -5.45 6.07
N VAL A 81 0.59 -4.59 5.27
CA VAL A 81 -0.23 -3.47 5.74
C VAL A 81 -1.64 -3.59 5.18
N THR A 82 -2.65 -3.22 5.97
CA THR A 82 -4.04 -3.20 5.48
C THR A 82 -4.17 -2.21 4.33
N PRO A 83 -4.94 -2.52 3.28
CA PRO A 83 -5.05 -1.64 2.12
C PRO A 83 -5.87 -0.37 2.38
N GLN A 84 -6.63 -0.34 3.47
CA GLN A 84 -7.50 0.76 3.91
C GLN A 84 -7.37 0.93 5.43
N PRO A 85 -7.62 2.14 5.94
CA PRO A 85 -7.68 2.35 7.37
C PRO A 85 -8.96 1.75 7.96
N ASP A 86 -8.97 1.54 9.27
CA ASP A 86 -10.16 1.25 10.04
C ASP A 86 -11.09 2.48 10.21
N ALA A 87 -12.11 2.35 11.06
CA ALA A 87 -13.08 3.43 11.31
C ALA A 87 -12.48 4.64 12.05
N GLN A 88 -11.32 4.47 12.70
CA GLN A 88 -10.59 5.47 13.45
C GLN A 88 -9.47 6.12 12.60
N GLY A 89 -9.16 5.54 11.45
CA GLY A 89 -8.14 6.04 10.52
C GLY A 89 -6.82 5.27 10.56
N PHE A 90 -6.70 4.21 11.35
CA PHE A 90 -5.46 3.44 11.47
C PHE A 90 -5.34 2.37 10.40
N PHE A 91 -4.14 2.24 9.86
CA PHE A 91 -3.73 1.11 9.06
C PHE A 91 -3.03 0.10 9.97
N LYS A 92 -3.41 -1.17 9.90
CA LYS A 92 -2.72 -2.22 10.65
C LYS A 92 -1.51 -2.69 9.86
N LEU A 93 -0.33 -2.64 10.47
CA LEU A 93 0.94 -3.15 9.96
C LEU A 93 1.32 -4.39 10.76
N ASN A 94 1.59 -5.51 10.09
CA ASN A 94 2.28 -6.63 10.70
C ASN A 94 3.68 -6.70 10.10
N HIS A 95 4.68 -6.89 10.94
CA HIS A 95 6.07 -7.06 10.49
C HIS A 95 6.72 -8.26 11.14
N ARG A 96 7.63 -8.88 10.40
CA ARG A 96 8.42 -10.03 10.82
C ARG A 96 9.88 -9.79 10.51
N VAL A 97 10.72 -9.82 11.53
CA VAL A 97 12.17 -9.62 11.39
C VAL A 97 12.79 -10.79 10.62
N THR A 98 13.41 -10.51 9.49
CA THR A 98 14.09 -11.51 8.64
C THR A 98 15.61 -11.50 8.83
N LEU A 99 16.19 -10.33 9.12
CA LEU A 99 17.63 -10.16 9.42
C LEU A 99 17.82 -9.15 10.54
N SER A 100 18.86 -9.36 11.36
CA SER A 100 19.23 -8.45 12.45
C SER A 100 20.73 -8.49 12.72
N ASN A 101 21.33 -7.32 12.96
CA ASN A 101 22.70 -7.22 13.47
C ASN A 101 22.82 -7.45 14.99
N LYS A 102 21.70 -7.66 15.70
CA LYS A 102 21.60 -7.88 17.16
C LYS A 102 22.12 -6.74 18.04
N ALA A 103 22.36 -5.57 17.44
CA ALA A 103 22.69 -4.37 18.19
C ALA A 103 21.44 -3.82 18.90
N ALA A 104 21.66 -2.89 19.82
CA ALA A 104 20.57 -2.31 20.58
C ALA A 104 19.92 -1.15 19.81
N ASP A 105 18.59 -1.07 19.89
CA ASP A 105 17.80 0.03 19.33
C ASP A 105 17.95 1.33 20.14
N CYS A 106 17.27 2.40 19.73
CA CYS A 106 17.23 3.66 20.47
C CYS A 106 16.71 3.53 21.91
N THR A 107 15.99 2.45 22.25
CA THR A 107 15.41 2.17 23.57
C THR A 107 16.17 1.09 24.36
N GLN A 108 17.35 0.67 23.87
CA GLN A 108 18.20 -0.38 24.43
C GLN A 108 17.63 -1.81 24.33
N GLN A 109 16.57 -2.01 23.56
CA GLN A 109 16.02 -3.31 23.20
C GLN A 109 16.79 -3.92 22.03
N ARG A 110 16.59 -5.21 21.78
CA ARG A 110 17.25 -5.93 20.68
C ARG A 110 16.21 -6.78 19.97
N ALA A 111 16.09 -6.63 18.66
CA ALA A 111 15.21 -7.47 17.88
C ALA A 111 15.68 -8.94 17.83
N GLU A 112 14.71 -9.85 17.78
CA GLU A 112 14.92 -11.28 17.57
C GLU A 112 14.53 -11.67 16.15
N ILE A 113 15.38 -12.42 15.46
CA ILE A 113 15.06 -12.93 14.11
C ILE A 113 13.87 -13.87 14.18
N GLY A 114 12.88 -13.65 13.32
CA GLY A 114 11.64 -14.41 13.27
C GLY A 114 10.55 -13.91 14.23
N SER A 115 10.86 -12.91 15.08
CA SER A 115 9.81 -12.25 15.87
C SER A 115 8.82 -11.53 14.97
N GLU A 116 7.55 -11.53 15.39
CA GLU A 116 6.46 -10.84 14.74
C GLU A 116 5.88 -9.81 15.69
N GLN A 117 5.53 -8.65 15.16
CA GLN A 117 4.77 -7.65 15.90
C GLN A 117 3.71 -7.04 15.01
N THR A 118 2.74 -6.42 15.67
CA THR A 118 1.68 -5.65 15.02
C THR A 118 1.79 -4.22 15.52
N SER A 119 1.71 -3.27 14.60
CA SER A 119 1.61 -1.84 14.89
C SER A 119 0.46 -1.22 14.10
N PHE A 120 0.03 -0.04 14.53
CA PHE A 120 -1.07 0.70 13.92
C PHE A 120 -0.58 2.07 13.47
N LEU A 121 -0.72 2.36 12.17
CA LEU A 121 -0.20 3.58 11.55
C LEU A 121 -1.34 4.58 11.35
N LEU A 122 -1.18 5.80 11.86
CA LEU A 122 -2.10 6.90 11.59
C LEU A 122 -1.39 7.99 10.79
N PHE A 123 -1.76 8.13 9.53
CA PHE A 123 -1.16 9.10 8.61
C PHE A 123 -1.80 10.48 8.75
N LYS A 124 -0.99 11.52 8.56
CA LYS A 124 -1.52 12.84 8.25
C LYS A 124 -2.27 12.81 6.91
N PRO A 125 -3.33 13.62 6.73
CA PRO A 125 -4.11 13.63 5.49
C PRO A 125 -3.30 13.93 4.22
N ASP A 126 -2.17 14.65 4.34
CA ASP A 126 -1.27 14.97 3.23
C ASP A 126 -0.21 13.89 2.95
N GLY A 127 -0.17 12.82 3.75
CA GLY A 127 0.82 11.74 3.65
C GLY A 127 2.25 12.15 4.02
N SER A 128 2.45 13.34 4.59
CA SER A 128 3.80 13.86 4.91
C SER A 128 4.45 13.17 6.10
N SER A 129 3.64 12.59 7.00
CA SER A 129 4.11 11.85 8.16
C SER A 129 3.03 10.91 8.67
N PHE A 130 3.41 10.01 9.56
CA PHE A 130 2.50 9.22 10.38
C PHE A 130 2.99 9.11 11.83
N ILE A 131 2.13 8.60 12.70
CA ILE A 131 2.51 8.06 14.01
C ILE A 131 2.31 6.54 13.99
N VAL A 132 3.08 5.84 14.80
CA VAL A 132 3.00 4.38 15.00
C VAL A 132 2.51 4.13 16.41
N CYS A 133 1.55 3.23 16.56
CA CYS A 133 0.93 2.91 17.84
C CYS A 133 0.92 1.40 18.11
N ASP A 134 0.91 1.02 19.38
CA ASP A 134 0.80 -0.38 19.82
C ASP A 134 -0.64 -0.93 19.66
N ASN A 135 -1.62 -0.04 19.56
CA ASN A 135 -3.03 -0.34 19.38
C ASN A 135 -3.73 0.75 18.54
N ASP A 136 -4.98 0.51 18.15
CA ASP A 136 -5.86 1.42 17.39
C ASP A 136 -6.73 2.32 18.31
N ASP A 137 -6.28 2.57 19.55
CA ASP A 137 -7.01 3.44 20.49
C ASP A 137 -6.94 4.91 20.04
N PRO A 138 -8.08 5.59 19.83
CA PRO A 138 -8.11 7.01 19.50
C PRO A 138 -7.56 7.95 20.60
N SER A 139 -7.25 7.44 21.80
CA SER A 139 -6.54 8.20 22.86
C SER A 139 -5.10 8.56 22.48
N LEU A 140 -4.48 7.78 21.59
CA LEU A 140 -3.09 7.92 21.13
C LEU A 140 -2.03 7.83 22.25
N GLU A 141 -2.36 7.26 23.41
CA GLU A 141 -1.44 7.19 24.57
C GLU A 141 -0.24 6.27 24.33
N SER A 142 -0.38 5.25 23.47
CA SER A 142 0.65 4.26 23.15
C SER A 142 1.21 4.47 21.75
N CYS A 143 1.50 5.72 21.39
CA CYS A 143 1.99 6.10 20.07
C CYS A 143 3.33 6.82 20.12
N PHE A 144 4.15 6.63 19.10
CA PHE A 144 5.37 7.40 18.88
C PHE A 144 5.38 8.06 17.49
N GLY A 145 6.14 9.14 17.37
CA GLY A 145 6.31 9.90 16.13
C GLY A 145 6.49 11.41 16.39
N PRO A 146 6.44 12.24 15.33
CA PRO A 146 6.12 11.86 13.95
C PRO A 146 7.25 11.09 13.25
N VAL A 147 6.86 10.16 12.38
CA VAL A 147 7.75 9.54 11.39
C VAL A 147 7.50 10.25 10.06
N GLU A 148 8.51 10.98 9.58
CA GLU A 148 8.38 11.94 8.47
C GLU A 148 8.89 11.35 7.16
N LEU A 149 8.15 11.56 6.07
CA LEU A 149 8.56 11.17 4.73
C LEU A 149 9.77 11.99 4.29
N LYS A 150 10.85 11.33 3.89
CA LYS A 150 12.03 11.98 3.30
C LYS A 150 12.12 11.70 1.81
N ASN A 151 11.66 10.54 1.36
CA ASN A 151 11.63 10.20 -0.05
C ASN A 151 10.51 9.20 -0.33
N ASN A 152 9.61 9.51 -1.27
CA ASN A 152 8.69 8.50 -1.79
C ASN A 152 9.52 7.54 -2.66
N ALA A 153 9.49 6.23 -2.40
CA ALA A 153 10.43 5.23 -2.94
C ALA A 153 10.71 5.24 -4.48
N SER A 154 9.99 6.06 -5.24
CA SER A 154 10.23 6.46 -6.63
C SER A 154 11.55 7.21 -6.93
N ARG A 155 12.30 7.75 -5.95
CA ARG A 155 13.70 8.19 -6.18
C ARG A 155 14.65 7.25 -5.46
N GLY A 156 15.61 6.68 -6.18
CA GLY A 156 16.71 5.96 -5.57
C GLY A 156 17.37 6.82 -4.49
N LEU A 157 17.66 6.22 -3.33
CA LEU A 157 18.52 6.85 -2.34
C LEU A 157 19.91 7.07 -2.98
N PRO A 158 20.55 8.23 -2.76
CA PRO A 158 21.87 8.53 -3.32
C PRO A 158 22.96 7.56 -2.84
#